data_AF-A0A1E3VTV2-F1
#
_entry.id   AF-A0A1E3VTV2-F1
#
_cell.length_a   1.000
_cell.length_b   1.000
_cell.length_c   1.000
_cell.angle_alpha   90.00
_cell.angle_beta   90.00
_cell.angle_gamma   90.00
#
_symmetry.space_group_name_H-M   'P 1'
#
loop_
_entity.id
_entity.type
_entity.pdbx_description
1 polymer ?
#
loop_
_entity_poly.entity_id
_entity_poly.type
_entity_poly.pdbx_seq_one_letter_code
_entity_poly.pdbx_strand_id
1 'polypeptide(L)'
;MQRGYVTELNSKQLGEEARIDSRENLVSIPTFKHHLVTSWYMRKNDKFDGMSPRDYLKDKEWEVRNNVGLRALVRFGVLMP
;
A
#
# COMPACT_ATOMS: atom_id res chain seq x y z
N MET A 1 -15.45 23.56 22.28
CA MET A 1 -14.40 24.38 21.65
C MET A 1 -13.11 24.10 22.42
N GLN A 2 -12.00 23.58 21.91
CA GLN A 2 -11.29 23.77 20.65
C GLN A 2 -10.48 22.49 20.34
N ARG A 3 -10.96 21.61 19.44
CA ARG A 3 -10.14 20.47 18.96
C ARG A 3 -10.13 20.33 17.43
N GLY A 4 -11.00 21.08 16.73
CA GLY A 4 -11.03 21.15 15.27
C GLY A 4 -10.07 22.17 14.64
N TYR A 5 -9.56 23.14 15.41
CA TYR A 5 -8.73 24.22 14.86
C TYR A 5 -7.26 23.81 14.58
N VAL A 6 -6.74 22.76 15.23
CA VAL A 6 -5.33 22.38 15.10
C VAL A 6 -5.08 21.53 13.84
N THR A 7 -6.05 20.73 13.41
CA THR A 7 -5.90 19.86 12.23
C THR A 7 -5.93 20.66 10.92
N GLU A 8 -6.81 21.67 10.84
CA GLU A 8 -6.95 22.51 9.65
C GLU A 8 -5.71 23.37 9.38
N LEU A 9 -5.08 23.90 10.43
CA LEU A 9 -3.87 24.74 10.32
C LEU A 9 -2.66 23.94 9.81
N ASN A 10 -2.50 22.69 10.26
CA ASN A 10 -1.39 21.84 9.83
C ASN A 10 -1.51 21.42 8.35
N SER A 11 -2.73 21.24 7.84
CA SER A 11 -2.93 20.80 6.44
C SER A 11 -2.57 21.87 5.39
N LYS A 12 -2.56 23.16 5.76
CA LYS A 12 -2.23 24.26 4.84
C LYS A 12 -0.74 24.58 4.76
N GLN A 13 0.07 24.14 5.73
CA GLN A 13 1.41 24.72 5.97
C GLN A 13 2.58 23.74 5.79
N LEU A 14 2.31 22.45 5.59
CA LEU A 14 3.30 21.37 5.77
C LEU A 14 3.59 20.59 4.46
N GLY A 15 3.01 21.00 3.33
CA GLY A 15 3.26 20.39 2.02
C GLY A 15 2.63 19.01 1.86
N GLU A 16 2.68 18.47 0.64
CA GLU A 16 2.12 17.16 0.29
C GLU A 16 2.78 16.01 1.08
N GLU A 17 4.09 16.11 1.31
CA GLU A 17 4.87 15.13 2.08
C GLU A 17 4.36 14.94 3.51
N ALA A 18 3.98 16.03 4.20
CA ALA A 18 3.45 15.91 5.55
C ALA A 18 2.06 15.30 5.62
N ARG A 19 1.26 15.37 4.53
CA ARG A 19 0.02 14.60 4.44
C ARG A 19 0.32 13.12 4.23
N ILE A 20 1.31 12.81 3.39
CA ILE A 20 1.76 11.43 3.12
C ILE A 20 2.30 10.78 4.40
N ASP A 21 3.12 11.49 5.16
CA ASP A 21 3.73 11.00 6.40
C ASP A 21 2.87 11.25 7.65
N SER A 22 1.67 11.82 7.47
CA SER A 22 0.76 12.06 8.59
C SER A 22 0.37 10.74 9.26
N ARG A 23 0.17 10.79 10.58
CA ARG A 23 -0.27 9.64 11.38
C ARG A 23 -1.61 9.04 10.90
N GLU A 24 -2.41 9.85 10.21
CA GLU A 24 -3.69 9.47 9.61
C GLU A 24 -3.50 8.64 8.33
N ASN A 25 -2.40 8.84 7.61
CA ASN A 25 -2.04 8.10 6.40
C ASN A 25 -1.10 6.91 6.68
N LEU A 26 -0.61 6.79 7.91
CA LEU A 26 0.30 5.73 8.33
C LEU A 26 -0.46 4.42 8.60
N VAL A 27 -0.67 3.62 7.55
CA VAL A 27 -1.29 2.30 7.68
C VAL A 27 -0.27 1.32 8.28
N SER A 28 -0.45 1.00 9.56
CA SER A 28 0.38 0.01 10.24
C SER A 28 0.02 -1.40 9.75
N ILE A 29 0.86 -1.96 8.88
CA ILE A 29 0.76 -3.36 8.46
C ILE A 29 1.48 -4.22 9.50
N PRO A 30 0.80 -5.23 10.12
CA PRO A 30 1.49 -6.17 11.00
C PRO A 30 2.69 -6.81 10.30
N THR A 31 3.85 -6.85 10.96
CA THR A 31 5.11 -7.35 10.40
C THR A 31 4.96 -8.73 9.75
N PHE A 32 4.20 -9.63 10.37
CA PHE A 32 3.90 -10.94 9.81
C PHE A 32 3.18 -10.86 8.45
N LYS A 33 2.16 -9.99 8.32
CA LYS A 33 1.44 -9.77 7.05
C LYS A 33 2.36 -9.14 6.00
N HIS A 34 3.23 -8.21 6.40
CA HIS A 34 4.23 -7.63 5.50
C HIS A 34 5.16 -8.70 4.92
N HIS A 35 5.63 -9.66 5.74
CA HIS A 35 6.42 -10.78 5.26
C HIS A 35 5.62 -11.68 4.32
N LEU A 36 4.36 -12.00 4.62
CA LEU A 36 3.50 -12.81 3.74
C LEU A 36 3.31 -12.16 2.36
N VAL A 37 3.03 -10.86 2.32
CA VAL A 37 2.91 -10.09 1.07
C VAL A 37 4.22 -10.17 0.29
N THR A 38 5.35 -9.91 0.96
CA THR A 38 6.68 -9.96 0.34
C THR A 38 6.98 -11.35 -0.23
N SER A 39 6.76 -12.41 0.54
CA SER A 39 6.94 -13.80 0.09
C SER A 39 6.05 -14.14 -1.09
N TRP A 40 4.81 -13.64 -1.12
CA TRP A 40 3.91 -13.83 -2.25
C TRP A 40 4.41 -13.17 -3.54
N TYR A 41 4.93 -11.93 -3.44
CA TYR A 41 5.55 -11.25 -4.59
C TYR A 41 6.75 -11.97 -5.17
N MET A 42 7.47 -12.75 -4.35
CA MET A 42 8.63 -13.53 -4.77
C MET A 42 8.27 -14.92 -5.30
N ARG A 43 7.07 -15.42 -5.02
CA ARG A 43 6.66 -16.77 -5.37
C ARG A 43 6.05 -16.82 -6.78
N LYS A 44 6.59 -17.69 -7.62
CA LYS A 44 5.97 -18.04 -8.91
C LYS A 44 4.54 -18.54 -8.70
N ASN A 45 3.62 -18.11 -9.55
CA ASN A 45 2.26 -18.66 -9.52
C ASN A 45 1.59 -18.57 -10.89
N ASP A 46 0.59 -19.44 -11.08
CA ASP A 46 -0.06 -19.64 -12.38
C ASP A 46 -0.91 -18.44 -12.83
N LYS A 47 -1.26 -17.52 -11.91
CA LYS A 47 -1.98 -16.29 -12.27
C LYS A 47 -1.12 -15.27 -13.01
N PHE A 48 0.19 -15.48 -13.04
CA PHE A 48 1.15 -14.64 -13.76
C PHE A 48 2.00 -15.50 -14.71
N ASP A 49 1.38 -16.46 -15.40
CA ASP A 49 2.04 -17.32 -16.41
C ASP A 49 3.26 -18.07 -15.86
N GLY A 50 3.19 -18.50 -14.59
CA GLY A 50 4.28 -19.19 -13.91
C GLY A 50 5.44 -18.27 -13.47
N MET A 51 5.31 -16.96 -13.65
CA MET A 51 6.24 -15.96 -13.13
C MET A 51 5.88 -15.55 -11.69
N SER A 52 6.84 -14.94 -11.00
CA SER A 52 6.53 -14.24 -9.76
C SER A 52 5.76 -12.95 -10.07
N PRO A 53 4.85 -12.48 -9.19
CA PRO A 53 4.21 -11.19 -9.39
C PRO A 53 5.23 -10.06 -9.57
N ARG A 54 6.37 -10.12 -8.88
CA ARG A 54 7.46 -9.15 -9.03
C ARG A 54 8.03 -9.14 -10.46
N ASP A 55 8.30 -10.31 -11.03
CA ASP A 55 8.87 -10.40 -12.38
C ASP A 55 7.86 -10.00 -13.45
N TYR A 56 6.61 -10.46 -13.32
CA TYR A 56 5.54 -10.09 -14.24
C TYR A 56 5.31 -8.56 -14.32
N LEU A 57 5.48 -7.85 -13.20
CA LEU A 57 5.20 -6.41 -13.09
C LEU A 57 6.34 -5.50 -13.58
N LYS A 58 7.53 -6.04 -13.88
CA LYS A 58 8.70 -5.22 -14.27
C LYS A 58 8.40 -4.30 -15.44
N ASP A 59 7.75 -4.82 -16.48
CA ASP A 59 7.47 -4.07 -17.70
C ASP A 59 6.00 -3.61 -17.80
N LYS A 60 5.32 -3.49 -16.65
CA LYS A 60 3.91 -3.07 -16.59
C LYS A 60 3.77 -1.62 -16.16
N GLU A 61 2.75 -0.98 -16.71
CA GLU A 61 2.33 0.36 -16.34
C GLU A 61 1.94 0.47 -14.87
N TRP A 62 2.03 1.70 -14.35
CA TRP A 62 1.77 2.01 -12.95
C TRP A 62 0.41 1.49 -12.47
N GLU A 63 -0.64 1.66 -13.28
CA GLU A 63 -2.00 1.25 -12.93
C GLU A 63 -2.11 -0.26 -12.69
N VAL A 64 -1.41 -1.06 -13.48
CA VAL A 64 -1.37 -2.53 -13.32
C VAL A 64 -0.65 -2.90 -12.03
N ARG A 65 0.49 -2.24 -11.74
CA ARG A 65 1.25 -2.44 -10.49
C ARG A 65 0.38 -2.09 -9.27
N ASN A 66 -0.32 -0.96 -9.32
CA ASN A 66 -1.22 -0.51 -8.26
C ASN A 66 -2.35 -1.53 -8.03
N ASN A 67 -3.03 -1.96 -9.09
CA ASN A 67 -4.12 -2.94 -9.01
C ASN A 67 -3.66 -4.30 -8.48
N VAL A 68 -2.44 -4.76 -8.81
CA VAL A 68 -1.89 -5.99 -8.20
C VAL A 68 -1.56 -5.77 -6.72
N GLY A 69 -1.00 -4.61 -6.36
CA GLY A 69 -0.74 -4.23 -4.97
C GLY A 69 -1.99 -4.24 -4.10
N LEU A 70 -3.04 -3.53 -4.52
CA LEU A 70 -4.31 -3.49 -3.79
C LEU A 70 -4.91 -4.89 -3.60
N ARG A 71 -4.90 -5.72 -4.66
CA ARG A 71 -5.35 -7.11 -4.56
C ARG A 71 -4.52 -7.95 -3.60
N ALA A 72 -3.19 -7.74 -3.54
CA ALA A 72 -2.34 -8.42 -2.58
C ALA A 72 -2.69 -8.00 -1.14
N LEU A 73 -2.89 -6.72 -0.90
CA LEU A 73 -3.27 -6.20 0.42
C LEU A 73 -4.63 -6.74 0.87
N VAL A 74 -5.63 -6.78 -0.01
CA VAL A 74 -6.94 -7.40 0.28
C VAL A 74 -6.78 -8.91 0.53
N ARG A 75 -6.00 -9.61 -0.30
CA ARG A 75 -5.75 -11.06 -0.16
C ARG A 75 -5.18 -11.44 1.20
N PHE A 76 -4.30 -10.60 1.76
CA PHE A 76 -3.69 -10.84 3.08
C PHE A 76 -4.45 -10.15 4.23
N GLY A 77 -5.65 -9.63 3.96
CA GLY A 77 -6.51 -8.98 4.94
C GLY A 77 -5.87 -7.74 5.56
N VAL A 78 -5.02 -7.03 4.81
CA VAL A 78 -4.49 -5.72 5.20
C VAL A 78 -5.52 -4.64 4.90
N LEU A 79 -6.20 -4.75 3.75
CA LEU A 79 -7.32 -3.89 3.37
C LEU A 79 -8.62 -4.70 3.39
N MET A 80 -9.72 -4.01 3.70
CA MET A 80 -11.08 -4.53 3.52
C MET A 80 -11.51 -4.31 2.06
N PRO A 81 -12.27 -5.24 1.45
CA PRO A 81 -12.77 -5.11 0.09
C PRO A 81 -13.86 -4.04 -0.07
#